data_AF-A0A9E0MHT2-F1
#
_entry.id   AF-A0A9E0MHT2-F1
#
_cell.length_a   1.000
_cell.length_b   1.000
_cell.length_c   1.000
_cell.angle_alpha   90.00
_cell.angle_beta   90.00
_cell.angle_gamma   90.00
#
_symmetry.space_group_name_H-M   'P 1'
#
loop_
_entity.id
_entity.type
_entity.pdbx_description
1 polymer ?
#
loop_
_entity_poly.entity_id
_entity_poly.type
_entity_poly.pdbx_seq_one_letter_code
_entity_poly.pdbx_strand_id
1 'polypeptide(L)'
;YNNGRAACWRRDRCRLGLREILIVMRGYWAIGHMNRKRWLALLLVMASGLVHAQWTSNRGYQLLQRIDDVLFGIDNLSLEILDRDHVAGTLLRINVDKPYPLRGQTDFVVDCRKPMRMAVRTGTRQARVDPGKLEYADVALLDGTWASAEFACESTRQPGRASQVARHIYEKGGPDDMQTIYCDLQPDGSDEVRHGVEVRYSASASAVAVNQQWLSSGSVTEDEVRFGLNSRWRIHRKALDIRRNAASGEMLFSGLCDRRPPPRR
;
A
#
# COMPACT_ATOMS: atom_id res chain seq x y z
N TYR A 1 -43.14 24.08 25.91
CA TYR A 1 -43.77 25.02 24.97
C TYR A 1 -44.03 24.27 23.67
N ASN A 2 -45.31 24.04 23.38
CA ASN A 2 -45.86 23.31 22.24
C ASN A 2 -45.79 24.12 20.94
N ASN A 3 -45.67 23.43 19.80
CA ASN A 3 -46.59 23.48 18.63
C ASN A 3 -45.83 22.85 17.43
N GLY A 4 -46.20 21.72 16.84
CA GLY A 4 -47.49 21.02 16.82
C GLY A 4 -48.37 21.54 15.69
N ARG A 5 -48.23 20.99 14.47
CA ARG A 5 -49.32 20.89 13.49
C ARG A 5 -49.33 19.51 12.88
N ALA A 6 -50.27 18.71 13.36
CA ALA A 6 -50.80 17.54 12.67
C ALA A 6 -51.91 18.00 11.71
N ALA A 7 -52.06 17.29 10.59
CA ALA A 7 -53.32 17.26 9.86
C ALA A 7 -53.52 15.84 9.31
N CYS A 8 -54.39 15.11 10.00
CA CYS A 8 -54.97 13.84 9.59
C CYS A 8 -56.45 14.12 9.34
N TRP A 9 -57.01 13.70 8.21
CA TRP A 9 -58.44 13.81 7.92
C TRP A 9 -58.98 12.48 7.37
N ARG A 10 -59.72 11.76 8.25
CA ARG A 10 -60.83 10.79 8.06
C ARG A 10 -60.68 9.67 7.01
N ARG A 11 -61.04 8.40 7.25
CA ARG A 11 -62.25 7.85 7.89
C ARG A 11 -62.00 6.37 8.27
N ASP A 12 -62.66 5.93 9.35
CA ASP A 12 -62.93 4.55 9.80
C ASP A 12 -61.93 3.82 10.74
N ARG A 13 -62.39 3.69 12.01
CA ARG A 13 -62.05 2.68 13.06
C ARG A 13 -60.54 2.51 13.39
N CYS A 14 -59.97 3.04 14.48
CA CYS A 14 -60.31 2.89 15.91
C CYS A 14 -60.75 1.48 16.34
N ARG A 15 -59.81 0.62 16.74
CA ARG A 15 -59.71 0.06 18.12
C ARG A 15 -58.73 -1.12 18.21
N LEU A 16 -57.89 -1.02 19.25
CA LEU A 16 -57.42 -2.10 20.13
C LEU A 16 -56.52 -3.19 19.54
N GLY A 17 -55.32 -3.27 20.09
CA GLY A 17 -54.52 -4.48 20.01
C GLY A 17 -53.18 -4.34 20.68
N LEU A 18 -53.19 -4.27 22.00
CA LEU A 18 -52.03 -4.35 22.92
C LEU A 18 -51.35 -5.74 22.86
N ARG A 19 -51.13 -6.25 21.64
CA ARG A 19 -50.79 -7.64 21.32
C ARG A 19 -49.57 -7.80 20.40
N GLU A 20 -49.07 -6.72 19.82
CA GLU A 20 -47.83 -6.71 19.02
C GLU A 20 -46.56 -6.44 19.88
N ILE A 21 -46.71 -5.94 21.10
CA ILE A 21 -45.60 -5.80 22.07
C ILE A 21 -45.14 -7.18 22.61
N LEU A 22 -45.91 -8.25 22.40
CA LEU A 22 -45.61 -9.59 22.88
C LEU A 22 -45.02 -10.55 21.83
N ILE A 23 -44.75 -10.11 20.60
CA ILE A 23 -44.17 -10.97 19.55
C ILE A 23 -42.68 -10.67 19.27
N VAL A 24 -42.13 -9.51 19.68
CA VAL A 24 -40.67 -9.30 19.67
C VAL A 24 -40.00 -9.77 20.98
N MET A 25 -40.76 -9.85 22.08
CA MET A 25 -40.33 -10.45 23.36
C MET A 25 -40.45 -11.99 23.41
N ARG A 26 -40.49 -12.66 22.26
CA ARG A 26 -40.37 -14.12 22.14
C ARG A 26 -39.16 -14.59 21.31
N GLY A 27 -38.26 -13.67 20.95
CA GLY A 27 -36.94 -13.98 20.37
C GLY A 27 -35.78 -13.97 21.38
N TYR A 28 -36.02 -13.49 22.61
CA TYR A 28 -35.01 -13.34 23.67
C TYR A 28 -34.85 -14.57 24.57
N TRP A 29 -35.32 -15.75 24.12
CA TRP A 29 -35.14 -17.02 24.83
C TRP A 29 -34.33 -18.06 24.03
N ALA A 30 -33.59 -17.61 23.02
CA ALA A 30 -32.57 -18.39 22.33
C ALA A 30 -31.16 -17.74 22.39
N ILE A 31 -30.95 -16.80 23.32
CA ILE A 31 -29.63 -16.23 23.65
C ILE A 31 -29.07 -16.94 24.89
N GLY A 32 -29.17 -18.27 24.88
CA GLY A 32 -28.72 -19.14 25.95
C GLY A 32 -28.33 -20.47 25.32
N HIS A 33 -27.22 -20.46 24.58
CA HIS A 33 -26.40 -21.61 24.11
C HIS A 33 -25.67 -21.32 22.78
N MET A 34 -25.30 -20.06 22.50
CA MET A 34 -24.40 -19.77 21.38
C MET A 34 -22.95 -19.97 21.84
N ASN A 35 -22.43 -21.16 21.50
CA ASN A 35 -21.13 -21.72 21.85
C ASN A 35 -20.00 -20.67 21.75
N ARG A 36 -19.14 -20.59 22.78
CA ARG A 36 -18.00 -19.64 22.90
C ARG A 36 -17.09 -19.63 21.67
N LYS A 37 -17.03 -20.76 20.94
CA LYS A 37 -16.32 -20.92 19.64
C LYS A 37 -16.89 -20.07 18.51
N ARG A 38 -18.20 -19.79 18.48
CA ARG A 38 -18.86 -18.98 17.43
C ARG A 38 -18.64 -17.48 17.62
N TRP A 39 -18.56 -17.00 18.86
CA TRP A 39 -18.19 -15.61 19.17
C TRP A 39 -16.72 -15.34 18.84
N LEU A 40 -15.82 -16.26 19.17
CA LEU A 40 -14.41 -16.20 18.77
C LEU A 40 -14.25 -16.25 17.25
N ALA A 41 -15.03 -17.06 16.53
CA ALA A 41 -15.00 -17.10 15.07
C ALA A 41 -15.50 -15.79 14.43
N LEU A 42 -16.55 -15.16 14.98
CA LEU A 42 -17.06 -13.87 14.48
C LEU A 42 -16.08 -12.72 14.76
N LEU A 43 -15.42 -12.72 15.92
CA LEU A 43 -14.36 -11.76 16.24
C LEU A 43 -13.10 -12.00 15.40
N LEU A 44 -12.74 -13.23 15.07
CA LEU A 44 -11.63 -13.54 14.15
C LEU A 44 -11.93 -13.11 12.70
N VAL A 45 -13.19 -13.23 12.25
CA VAL A 45 -13.62 -12.73 10.92
C VAL A 45 -13.62 -11.19 10.88
N MET A 46 -13.99 -10.51 11.96
CA MET A 46 -13.99 -9.04 12.04
C MET A 46 -12.60 -8.44 12.30
N ALA A 47 -11.73 -9.11 13.06
CA ALA A 47 -10.35 -8.68 13.32
C ALA A 47 -9.42 -8.87 12.11
N SER A 48 -9.79 -9.72 11.16
CA SER A 48 -9.13 -9.83 9.85
C SER A 48 -9.44 -8.63 8.93
N GLY A 49 -10.45 -7.83 9.27
CA GLY A 49 -11.02 -6.79 8.39
C GLY A 49 -10.44 -5.38 8.56
N LEU A 50 -9.59 -5.10 9.56
CA LEU A 50 -9.20 -3.73 9.91
C LEU A 50 -7.71 -3.37 9.69
N VAL A 51 -6.97 -4.19 8.94
CA VAL A 51 -5.63 -3.81 8.40
C VAL A 51 -5.61 -3.81 6.85
N HIS A 52 -6.77 -3.76 6.21
CA HIS A 52 -6.89 -3.67 4.74
C HIS A 52 -7.53 -2.35 4.27
N ALA A 53 -7.32 -1.25 5.02
CA ALA A 53 -7.74 0.08 4.60
C ALA A 53 -6.78 0.70 3.56
N GLN A 54 -6.62 -0.03 2.46
CA GLN A 54 -6.17 0.34 1.12
C GLN A 54 -6.22 -1.01 0.39
N TRP A 55 -6.77 -1.11 -0.82
CA TRP A 55 -6.86 -2.31 -1.69
C TRP A 55 -8.25 -2.82 -2.11
N THR A 56 -9.33 -2.03 -2.02
CA THR A 56 -10.61 -2.48 -2.65
C THR A 56 -11.33 -1.46 -3.53
N SER A 57 -10.77 -0.29 -3.81
CA SER A 57 -11.37 0.59 -4.81
C SER A 57 -10.34 1.47 -5.48
N ASN A 58 -9.85 1.03 -6.63
CA ASN A 58 -9.93 1.86 -7.82
C ASN A 58 -9.92 0.97 -9.07
N ARG A 59 -11.06 0.99 -9.76
CA ARG A 59 -11.37 0.45 -11.09
C ARG A 59 -10.14 0.03 -11.93
N GLY A 60 -9.79 -1.26 -11.92
CA GLY A 60 -9.05 -1.92 -13.00
C GLY A 60 -7.52 -1.97 -12.93
N TYR A 61 -6.84 -1.28 -12.00
CA TYR A 61 -5.37 -1.32 -11.92
C TYR A 61 -4.83 -1.99 -10.65
N GLN A 62 -3.66 -2.60 -10.76
CA GLN A 62 -2.90 -3.21 -9.67
C GLN A 62 -1.88 -2.21 -9.14
N LEU A 63 -1.89 -1.96 -7.82
CA LEU A 63 -0.88 -1.13 -7.16
C LEU A 63 0.43 -1.93 -7.04
N LEU A 64 1.54 -1.33 -7.49
CA LEU A 64 2.84 -2.00 -7.53
C LEU A 64 3.82 -1.37 -6.55
N GLN A 65 3.81 -0.05 -6.40
CA GLN A 65 4.79 0.64 -5.57
C GLN A 65 4.24 1.98 -5.07
N ARG A 66 4.69 2.40 -3.88
CA ARG A 66 4.52 3.76 -3.36
C ARG A 66 5.88 4.42 -3.19
N ILE A 67 6.03 5.62 -3.74
CA ILE A 67 7.24 6.44 -3.62
C ILE A 67 6.79 7.83 -3.24
N ASP A 68 7.16 8.28 -2.04
CA ASP A 68 6.70 9.54 -1.46
C ASP A 68 5.15 9.71 -1.52
N ASP A 69 4.67 10.75 -2.24
CA ASP A 69 3.25 11.08 -2.45
C ASP A 69 2.65 10.46 -3.73
N VAL A 70 3.42 9.60 -4.42
CA VAL A 70 3.04 8.98 -5.70
C VAL A 70 2.86 7.47 -5.55
N LEU A 71 1.74 6.98 -6.08
CA LEU A 71 1.46 5.56 -6.27
C LEU A 71 1.68 5.21 -7.75
N PHE A 72 2.39 4.11 -7.96
CA PHE A 72 2.62 3.51 -9.27
C PHE A 72 1.78 2.24 -9.39
N GLY A 73 0.98 2.18 -10.45
CA GLY A 73 0.15 1.02 -10.74
C GLY A 73 0.11 0.70 -12.22
N ILE A 74 -0.30 -0.52 -12.54
CA ILE A 74 -0.51 -0.97 -13.92
C ILE A 74 -1.95 -1.44 -14.06
N ASP A 75 -2.60 -1.05 -15.14
CA ASP A 75 -3.83 -1.71 -15.59
C ASP A 75 -3.47 -3.12 -16.11
N ASN A 76 -3.78 -4.17 -15.36
CA ASN A 76 -3.39 -5.53 -15.76
C ASN A 76 -4.16 -6.02 -16.99
N LEU A 77 -5.30 -5.42 -17.32
CA LEU A 77 -6.05 -5.69 -18.55
C LEU A 77 -5.43 -4.99 -19.76
N SER A 78 -4.53 -4.03 -19.53
CA SER A 78 -3.79 -3.33 -20.59
C SER A 78 -2.55 -4.06 -21.09
N LEU A 79 -2.13 -5.14 -20.42
CA LEU A 79 -0.92 -5.85 -20.76
C LEU A 79 -1.08 -6.66 -22.05
N GLU A 80 -0.11 -6.51 -22.94
CA GLU A 80 -0.08 -7.19 -24.25
C GLU A 80 1.27 -7.91 -24.41
N ILE A 81 1.24 -9.21 -24.69
CA ILE A 81 2.44 -9.98 -25.01
C ILE A 81 2.78 -9.73 -26.48
N LEU A 82 3.91 -9.09 -26.76
CA LEU A 82 4.34 -8.79 -28.13
C LEU A 82 5.08 -9.99 -28.74
N ASP A 83 5.98 -10.61 -27.97
CA ASP A 83 6.69 -11.82 -28.31
C ASP A 83 7.15 -12.57 -27.04
N ARG A 84 8.12 -13.49 -27.17
CA ARG A 84 8.64 -14.30 -26.05
C ARG A 84 9.30 -13.47 -24.95
N ASP A 85 9.96 -12.38 -25.32
CA ASP A 85 10.79 -11.57 -24.43
C ASP A 85 10.19 -10.18 -24.17
N HIS A 86 9.18 -9.74 -24.91
CA HIS A 86 8.64 -8.38 -24.81
C HIS A 86 7.16 -8.31 -24.41
N VAL A 87 6.87 -7.42 -23.45
CA VAL A 87 5.50 -7.14 -22.96
C VAL A 87 5.24 -5.64 -23.01
N ALA A 88 4.13 -5.23 -23.60
CA ALA A 88 3.64 -3.85 -23.60
C ALA A 88 2.62 -3.62 -22.48
N GLY A 89 2.53 -2.39 -22.00
CA GLY A 89 1.57 -2.00 -20.97
C GLY A 89 1.46 -0.48 -20.76
N THR A 90 0.63 -0.09 -19.80
CA THR A 90 0.48 1.31 -19.39
C THR A 90 0.77 1.45 -17.89
N LEU A 91 1.76 2.27 -17.56
CA LEU A 91 2.09 2.68 -16.20
C LEU A 91 1.26 3.90 -15.82
N LEU A 92 0.57 3.82 -14.69
CA LEU A 92 -0.24 4.88 -14.11
C LEU A 92 0.48 5.51 -12.91
N ARG A 93 0.51 6.84 -12.87
CA ARG A 93 1.02 7.64 -11.76
C ARG A 93 -0.13 8.36 -11.09
N ILE A 94 -0.29 8.13 -9.80
CA ILE A 94 -1.47 8.55 -9.03
C ILE A 94 -1.00 9.27 -7.76
N ASN A 95 -1.63 10.39 -7.40
CA ASN A 95 -1.35 11.03 -6.12
C ASN A 95 -2.07 10.29 -4.98
N VAL A 96 -1.39 10.08 -3.86
CA VAL A 96 -1.92 9.35 -2.71
C VAL A 96 -3.16 10.01 -2.12
N ASP A 97 -3.15 11.34 -1.93
CA ASP A 97 -4.22 12.09 -1.28
C ASP A 97 -5.37 12.41 -2.23
N LYS A 98 -5.08 12.53 -3.52
CA LYS A 98 -6.05 12.81 -4.58
C LYS A 98 -5.88 11.83 -5.75
N PRO A 99 -6.50 10.64 -5.67
CA PRO A 99 -6.35 9.61 -6.70
C PRO A 99 -6.93 9.97 -8.07
N TYR A 100 -7.81 10.98 -8.12
CA TYR A 100 -8.40 11.48 -9.36
C TYR A 100 -8.37 13.03 -9.43
N PRO A 101 -7.95 13.62 -10.56
CA PRO A 101 -7.51 12.98 -11.82
C PRO A 101 -6.16 12.27 -11.67
N LEU A 102 -5.86 11.34 -12.60
CA LEU A 102 -4.54 10.70 -12.67
C LEU A 102 -3.46 11.78 -12.84
N ARG A 103 -2.32 11.62 -12.15
CA ARG A 103 -1.16 12.53 -12.32
C ARG A 103 -0.50 12.36 -13.68
N GLY A 104 -0.51 11.14 -14.21
CA GLY A 104 -0.02 10.85 -15.54
C GLY A 104 -0.14 9.37 -15.90
N GLN A 105 0.02 9.09 -17.18
CA GLN A 105 0.08 7.74 -17.72
C GLN A 105 1.23 7.66 -18.74
N THR A 106 1.87 6.52 -18.82
CA THR A 106 3.00 6.27 -19.73
C THR A 106 2.86 4.88 -20.31
N ASP A 107 2.72 4.81 -21.63
CA ASP A 107 2.78 3.51 -22.32
C ASP A 107 4.24 3.06 -22.44
N PHE A 108 4.48 1.77 -22.27
CA PHE A 108 5.82 1.21 -22.26
C PHE A 108 5.88 -0.15 -22.95
N VAL A 109 7.10 -0.58 -23.28
CA VAL A 109 7.46 -1.97 -23.59
C VAL A 109 8.61 -2.39 -22.70
N VAL A 110 8.53 -3.60 -22.15
CA VAL A 110 9.56 -4.19 -21.30
C VAL A 110 10.23 -5.33 -22.04
N ASP A 111 11.56 -5.35 -22.02
CA ASP A 111 12.39 -6.52 -22.35
C ASP A 111 12.58 -7.35 -21.06
N CYS A 112 11.93 -8.51 -21.01
CA CYS A 112 11.82 -9.40 -19.85
C CYS A 112 13.04 -10.31 -19.64
N ARG A 113 14.11 -10.14 -20.43
CA ARG A 113 15.41 -10.77 -20.17
C ARG A 113 16.06 -10.12 -18.94
N LYS A 114 17.05 -10.79 -18.34
CA LYS A 114 17.78 -10.27 -17.18
C LYS A 114 19.15 -9.75 -17.64
N PRO A 115 19.52 -8.47 -17.39
CA PRO A 115 18.75 -7.44 -16.67
C PRO A 115 17.54 -6.92 -17.48
N MET A 116 16.46 -6.58 -16.76
CA MET A 116 15.23 -6.04 -17.39
C MET A 116 15.46 -4.61 -17.86
N ARG A 117 14.87 -4.26 -19.01
CA ARG A 117 14.93 -2.90 -19.56
C ARG A 117 13.55 -2.46 -20.03
N MET A 118 13.30 -1.17 -20.03
CA MET A 118 12.02 -0.58 -20.42
C MET A 118 12.22 0.52 -21.46
N ALA A 119 11.35 0.53 -22.47
CA ALA A 119 11.24 1.58 -23.46
C ALA A 119 9.91 2.33 -23.28
N VAL A 120 9.96 3.66 -23.27
CA VAL A 120 8.76 4.49 -23.24
C VAL A 120 8.21 4.64 -24.66
N ARG A 121 6.91 4.43 -24.84
CA ARG A 121 6.25 4.59 -26.14
C ARG A 121 5.66 5.99 -26.25
N THR A 122 6.19 6.77 -27.19
CA THR A 122 5.62 8.05 -27.62
C THR A 122 4.81 7.83 -28.89
N GLY A 123 3.48 7.69 -28.79
CA GLY A 123 2.61 7.45 -29.94
C GLY A 123 1.20 7.02 -29.58
N THR A 124 0.37 6.74 -30.60
CA THR A 124 -0.99 6.23 -30.38
C THR A 124 -0.95 4.76 -29.93
N ARG A 125 -1.75 4.43 -28.91
CA ARG A 125 -1.81 3.09 -28.30
C ARG A 125 -2.21 1.96 -29.27
N GLN A 126 -2.81 2.32 -30.41
CA GLN A 126 -3.31 1.39 -31.43
C GLN A 126 -2.27 1.03 -32.50
N ALA A 127 -1.14 1.72 -32.56
CA ALA A 127 -0.10 1.43 -33.54
C ALA A 127 0.60 0.10 -33.18
N ARG A 128 0.79 -0.76 -34.20
CA ARG A 128 1.55 -2.00 -34.04
C ARG A 128 2.98 -1.66 -33.60
N VAL A 129 3.40 -2.27 -32.48
CA VAL A 129 4.72 -2.03 -31.90
C VAL A 129 5.75 -2.99 -32.51
N ASP A 130 6.91 -2.46 -32.89
CA ASP A 130 8.07 -3.22 -33.34
C ASP A 130 9.16 -3.11 -32.26
N PRO A 131 9.31 -4.13 -31.38
CA PRO A 131 10.25 -4.07 -30.25
C PRO A 131 11.69 -3.76 -30.66
N GLY A 132 12.12 -4.15 -31.88
CA GLY A 132 13.48 -3.95 -32.36
C GLY A 132 13.84 -2.50 -32.71
N LYS A 133 12.85 -1.60 -32.74
CA LYS A 133 13.04 -0.17 -33.05
C LYS A 133 12.91 0.74 -31.83
N LEU A 134 12.68 0.17 -30.66
CA LEU A 134 12.51 0.93 -29.44
C LEU A 134 13.85 1.21 -28.76
N GLU A 135 13.95 2.37 -28.15
CA GLU A 135 15.08 2.74 -27.30
C GLU A 135 14.81 2.29 -25.87
N TYR A 136 15.58 1.31 -25.41
CA TYR A 136 15.45 0.74 -24.06
C TYR A 136 16.43 1.40 -23.10
N ALA A 137 15.93 1.74 -21.92
CA ALA A 137 16.72 2.18 -20.78
C ALA A 137 16.64 1.15 -19.64
N ASP A 138 17.63 1.17 -18.76
CA ASP A 138 17.60 0.39 -17.54
C ASP A 138 16.44 0.86 -16.64
N VAL A 139 15.78 -0.10 -16.01
CA VAL A 139 14.70 0.21 -15.07
C VAL A 139 15.27 0.71 -13.75
N ALA A 140 14.59 1.69 -13.15
CA ALA A 140 14.93 2.26 -11.87
C ALA A 140 13.85 1.96 -10.82
N LEU A 141 14.30 1.87 -9.56
CA LEU A 141 13.41 1.61 -8.43
C LEU A 141 12.58 2.83 -8.05
N LEU A 142 13.18 4.02 -8.11
CA LEU A 142 12.59 5.25 -7.54
C LEU A 142 11.60 5.97 -8.48
N ASP A 143 11.42 5.49 -9.72
CA ASP A 143 10.46 6.03 -10.68
C ASP A 143 9.33 5.03 -11.04
N GLY A 144 9.28 3.89 -10.34
CA GLY A 144 8.29 2.84 -10.55
C GLY A 144 8.52 1.95 -11.77
N THR A 145 9.53 2.20 -12.61
CA THR A 145 9.76 1.44 -13.84
C THR A 145 10.20 0.00 -13.55
N TRP A 146 11.00 -0.22 -12.50
CA TRP A 146 11.41 -1.57 -12.10
C TRP A 146 10.22 -2.42 -11.66
N ALA A 147 9.39 -1.91 -10.76
CA ALA A 147 8.20 -2.62 -10.27
C ALA A 147 7.20 -2.89 -11.41
N SER A 148 7.10 -1.95 -12.34
CA SER A 148 6.26 -2.06 -13.53
C SER A 148 6.74 -3.15 -14.49
N ALA A 149 8.05 -3.19 -14.76
CA ALA A 149 8.67 -4.21 -15.58
C ALA A 149 8.54 -5.61 -14.96
N GLU A 150 8.87 -5.73 -13.67
CA GLU A 150 8.76 -7.00 -12.95
C GLU A 150 7.31 -7.52 -12.97
N PHE A 151 6.35 -6.65 -12.67
CA PHE A 151 4.94 -7.02 -12.72
C PHE A 151 4.51 -7.47 -14.11
N ALA A 152 4.86 -6.72 -15.17
CA ALA A 152 4.49 -7.07 -16.54
C ALA A 152 5.04 -8.45 -16.95
N CYS A 153 6.32 -8.71 -16.65
CA CYS A 153 6.97 -9.98 -16.99
C CYS A 153 6.45 -11.16 -16.17
N GLU A 154 6.21 -10.98 -14.87
CA GLU A 154 5.74 -12.08 -14.00
C GLU A 154 4.24 -12.36 -14.15
N SER A 155 3.42 -11.31 -14.28
CA SER A 155 1.97 -11.46 -14.44
C SER A 155 1.60 -12.10 -15.78
N THR A 156 2.32 -11.82 -16.87
CA THR A 156 2.07 -12.47 -18.17
C THR A 156 2.47 -13.95 -18.17
N ARG A 157 3.47 -14.33 -17.38
CA ARG A 157 3.82 -15.74 -17.15
C ARG A 157 2.79 -16.48 -16.29
N GLN A 158 2.15 -15.79 -15.34
CA GLN A 158 1.17 -16.35 -14.42
C GLN A 158 -0.09 -15.45 -14.27
N PRO A 159 -0.95 -15.33 -15.30
CA PRO A 159 -2.04 -14.35 -15.31
C PRO A 159 -3.02 -14.47 -14.14
N GLY A 160 -3.32 -15.70 -13.71
CA GLY A 160 -4.22 -15.97 -12.58
C GLY A 160 -3.68 -15.50 -11.22
N ARG A 161 -2.43 -15.05 -11.14
CA ARG A 161 -1.76 -14.61 -9.90
C ARG A 161 -1.34 -13.14 -9.93
N ALA A 162 -1.78 -12.36 -10.91
CA ALA A 162 -1.38 -10.95 -11.04
C ALA A 162 -1.54 -10.15 -9.73
N SER A 163 -2.67 -10.27 -9.03
CA SER A 163 -2.86 -9.57 -7.75
C SER A 163 -1.89 -10.01 -6.66
N GLN A 164 -1.49 -11.28 -6.63
CA GLN A 164 -0.49 -11.79 -5.69
C GLN A 164 0.90 -11.27 -6.03
N VAL A 165 1.25 -11.20 -7.32
CA VAL A 165 2.51 -10.61 -7.80
C VAL A 165 2.58 -9.13 -7.44
N ALA A 166 1.53 -8.36 -7.74
CA ALA A 166 1.43 -6.95 -7.38
C ALA A 166 1.59 -6.73 -5.87
N ARG A 167 0.87 -7.50 -5.06
CA ARG A 167 0.99 -7.46 -3.59
C ARG A 167 2.41 -7.78 -3.13
N HIS A 168 3.05 -8.79 -3.72
CA HIS A 168 4.41 -9.16 -3.36
C HIS A 168 5.41 -8.04 -3.68
N ILE A 169 5.32 -7.45 -4.87
CA ILE A 169 6.18 -6.32 -5.29
C ILE A 169 5.95 -5.12 -4.38
N TYR A 170 4.69 -4.82 -4.03
CA TYR A 170 4.35 -3.73 -3.12
C TYR A 170 4.91 -3.93 -1.70
N GLU A 171 4.72 -5.11 -1.12
CA GLU A 171 5.14 -5.41 0.26
C GLU A 171 6.65 -5.62 0.37
N LYS A 172 7.25 -6.31 -0.61
CA LYS A 172 8.60 -6.89 -0.51
C LYS A 172 9.54 -6.56 -1.66
N GLY A 173 9.06 -5.91 -2.72
CA GLY A 173 9.93 -5.47 -3.82
C GLY A 173 11.10 -4.62 -3.32
N GLY A 174 12.14 -4.55 -4.14
CA GLY A 174 13.41 -3.87 -3.84
C GLY A 174 14.63 -4.67 -4.32
N PRO A 175 15.83 -4.09 -4.17
CA PRO A 175 17.09 -4.77 -4.50
C PRO A 175 17.31 -6.08 -3.71
N ASP A 176 18.18 -6.96 -4.20
CA ASP A 176 18.45 -8.26 -3.56
C ASP A 176 19.19 -8.14 -2.21
N ASP A 177 19.97 -7.07 -2.01
CA ASP A 177 20.74 -6.81 -0.78
C ASP A 177 19.95 -6.09 0.32
N MET A 178 18.61 -6.08 0.21
CA MET A 178 17.74 -5.40 1.15
C MET A 178 17.86 -5.94 2.57
N GLN A 179 18.14 -5.03 3.50
CA GLN A 179 18.15 -5.28 4.94
C GLN A 179 16.93 -4.65 5.59
N THR A 180 16.44 -5.24 6.68
CA THR A 180 15.27 -4.75 7.42
C THR A 180 15.64 -4.55 8.89
N ILE A 181 15.20 -3.43 9.44
CA ILE A 181 15.25 -3.11 10.86
C ILE A 181 13.90 -2.54 11.31
N TYR A 182 13.59 -2.70 12.59
CA TYR A 182 12.36 -2.27 13.20
C TYR A 182 12.71 -1.30 14.32
N CYS A 183 12.23 -0.07 14.24
CA CYS A 183 12.57 0.98 15.18
C CYS A 183 11.37 1.40 16.01
N ASP A 184 11.60 1.56 17.31
CA ASP A 184 10.67 2.17 18.24
C ASP A 184 10.97 3.66 18.31
N LEU A 185 9.97 4.51 18.12
CA LEU A 185 10.14 5.96 18.06
C LEU A 185 9.47 6.63 19.25
N GLN A 186 10.26 7.39 20.01
CA GLN A 186 9.80 8.22 21.11
C GLN A 186 9.96 9.71 20.72
N PRO A 187 8.88 10.50 20.74
CA PRO A 187 8.98 11.95 20.63
C PRO A 187 9.76 12.53 21.80
N ASP A 188 10.53 13.58 21.57
CA ASP A 188 11.25 14.26 22.64
C ASP A 188 10.27 14.83 23.68
N GLY A 189 10.56 14.62 24.97
CA GLY A 189 9.69 15.04 26.08
C GLY A 189 8.38 14.25 26.27
N SER A 190 8.19 13.12 25.59
CA SER A 190 7.01 12.25 25.74
C SER A 190 7.40 10.82 26.15
N ASP A 191 6.56 10.17 26.96
CA ASP A 191 6.69 8.73 27.29
C ASP A 191 5.98 7.84 26.26
N GLU A 192 5.30 8.42 25.27
CA GLU A 192 4.64 7.66 24.21
C GLU A 192 5.66 7.08 23.22
N VAL A 193 5.63 5.76 23.04
CA VAL A 193 6.51 5.07 22.09
C VAL A 193 5.68 4.48 20.95
N ARG A 194 5.99 4.90 19.73
CA ARG A 194 5.49 4.25 18.52
C ARG A 194 6.39 3.06 18.18
N HIS A 195 5.90 1.86 18.47
CA HIS A 195 6.67 0.65 18.24
C HIS A 195 6.68 0.20 16.78
N GLY A 196 7.76 -0.48 16.39
CA GLY A 196 7.77 -1.36 15.23
C GLY A 196 7.75 -0.69 13.87
N VAL A 197 8.30 0.52 13.73
CA VAL A 197 8.45 1.17 12.43
C VAL A 197 9.45 0.37 11.59
N GLU A 198 8.98 -0.25 10.51
CA GLU A 198 9.82 -1.01 9.61
C GLU A 198 10.61 -0.05 8.72
N VAL A 199 11.94 -0.18 8.72
CA VAL A 199 12.84 0.50 7.81
C VAL A 199 13.61 -0.57 7.03
N ARG A 200 13.41 -0.57 5.72
CA ARG A 200 14.13 -1.43 4.79
C ARG A 200 15.12 -0.59 4.00
N TYR A 201 16.34 -1.08 3.77
CA TYR A 201 17.36 -0.33 3.04
C TYR A 201 18.32 -1.21 2.26
N SER A 202 18.88 -0.67 1.18
CA SER A 202 19.90 -1.28 0.33
C SER A 202 21.08 -0.33 0.21
N ALA A 203 22.29 -0.84 0.50
CA ALA A 203 23.51 -0.06 0.40
C ALA A 203 23.96 0.08 -1.06
N SER A 204 23.84 -1.01 -1.84
CA SER A 204 24.27 -1.02 -3.25
C SER A 204 23.41 -0.09 -4.12
N ALA A 205 22.12 0.05 -3.82
CA ALA A 205 21.21 0.91 -4.56
C ALA A 205 20.94 2.26 -3.88
N SER A 206 21.58 2.53 -2.72
CA SER A 206 21.30 3.71 -1.88
C SER A 206 19.80 3.96 -1.68
N ALA A 207 19.03 2.88 -1.45
CA ALA A 207 17.58 2.92 -1.42
C ALA A 207 17.05 2.72 0.00
N VAL A 208 15.99 3.43 0.37
CA VAL A 208 15.36 3.35 1.69
C VAL A 208 13.83 3.30 1.54
N ALA A 209 13.19 2.38 2.25
CA ALA A 209 11.75 2.30 2.40
C ALA A 209 11.36 2.29 3.88
N VAL A 210 10.30 3.01 4.24
CA VAL A 210 9.75 3.03 5.60
C VAL A 210 8.30 2.61 5.55
N ASN A 211 7.92 1.56 6.27
CA ASN A 211 6.58 0.96 6.23
C ASN A 211 6.04 0.81 4.79
N GLN A 212 6.79 0.10 3.94
CA GLN A 212 6.45 -0.17 2.53
C GLN A 212 6.42 1.06 1.60
N GLN A 213 6.79 2.24 2.08
CA GLN A 213 6.92 3.45 1.27
C GLN A 213 8.38 3.71 0.93
N TRP A 214 8.73 3.68 -0.35
CA TRP A 214 10.03 4.11 -0.83
C TRP A 214 10.20 5.61 -0.72
N LEU A 215 11.42 6.03 -0.37
CA LEU A 215 11.77 7.43 -0.19
C LEU A 215 12.77 7.84 -1.28
N SER A 216 12.44 8.88 -2.04
CA SER A 216 13.33 9.41 -3.10
C SER A 216 14.62 10.04 -2.56
N SER A 217 14.63 10.43 -1.29
CA SER A 217 15.71 11.16 -0.62
C SER A 217 16.52 10.31 0.37
N GLY A 218 16.44 8.98 0.23
CA GLY A 218 17.24 8.05 1.04
C GLY A 218 18.72 8.08 0.67
N SER A 219 19.59 7.96 1.67
CA SER A 219 21.01 7.66 1.47
C SER A 219 21.49 6.62 2.46
N VAL A 220 22.37 5.73 2.01
CA VAL A 220 22.89 4.63 2.81
C VAL A 220 24.41 4.64 2.72
N THR A 221 25.07 4.78 3.87
CA THR A 221 26.53 4.65 4.01
C THR A 221 26.86 3.42 4.85
N GLU A 222 28.15 3.15 5.05
CA GLU A 222 28.58 2.04 5.90
C GLU A 222 28.02 2.14 7.33
N ASP A 223 27.98 3.36 7.89
CA ASP A 223 27.62 3.58 9.29
C ASP A 223 26.19 4.09 9.49
N GLU A 224 25.58 4.72 8.47
CA GLU A 224 24.29 5.38 8.63
C GLU A 224 23.30 5.08 7.50
N VAL A 225 22.02 5.01 7.87
CA VAL A 225 20.88 5.15 6.95
C VAL A 225 20.26 6.51 7.21
N ARG A 226 20.17 7.37 6.20
CA ARG A 226 19.58 8.70 6.31
C ARG A 226 18.42 8.86 5.36
N PHE A 227 17.34 9.47 5.81
CA PHE A 227 16.14 9.61 4.98
C PHE A 227 15.22 10.75 5.42
N GLY A 228 14.16 10.95 4.62
CA GLY A 228 13.18 11.99 4.79
C GLY A 228 13.70 13.36 4.35
N LEU A 229 12.84 14.37 4.48
CA LEU A 229 13.14 15.74 4.07
C LEU A 229 14.46 16.23 4.70
N ASN A 230 15.42 16.56 3.83
CA ASN A 230 16.78 16.99 4.19
C ASN A 230 17.59 15.95 4.99
N SER A 231 17.33 14.65 4.85
CA SER A 231 18.10 13.57 5.50
C SER A 231 18.19 13.73 7.04
N ARG A 232 17.08 14.18 7.65
CA ARG A 232 16.98 14.48 9.08
C ARG A 232 16.74 13.26 9.94
N TRP A 233 16.18 12.19 9.38
CA TRP A 233 16.19 10.89 10.03
C TRP A 233 17.53 10.23 9.82
N ARG A 234 18.11 9.71 10.90
CA ARG A 234 19.40 9.03 10.89
C ARG A 234 19.28 7.77 11.72
N ILE A 235 19.77 6.67 11.19
CA ILE A 235 19.90 5.41 11.91
C ILE A 235 21.36 5.00 11.88
N HIS A 236 21.99 4.82 13.04
CA HIS A 236 23.30 4.19 13.09
C HIS A 236 23.18 2.69 12.92
N ARG A 237 23.82 2.13 11.90
CA ARG A 237 23.65 0.73 11.49
C ARG A 237 24.22 -0.28 12.49
N LYS A 238 25.24 0.13 13.25
CA LYS A 238 25.92 -0.69 14.26
C LYS A 238 25.28 -0.53 15.65
N ALA A 239 25.06 0.71 16.08
CA ALA A 239 24.47 1.01 17.39
C ALA A 239 22.96 0.72 17.42
N LEU A 240 22.30 0.68 16.26
CA LEU A 240 20.86 0.46 16.12
C LEU A 240 20.04 1.48 16.92
N ASP A 241 20.44 2.74 16.90
CA ASP A 241 19.64 3.85 17.39
C ASP A 241 19.16 4.72 16.22
N ILE A 242 17.96 5.26 16.37
CA ILE A 242 17.34 6.18 15.41
C ILE A 242 17.15 7.53 16.04
N ARG A 243 17.39 8.59 15.26
CA ARG A 243 17.17 9.97 15.66
C ARG A 243 16.53 10.76 14.54
N ARG A 244 15.72 11.74 14.91
CA ARG A 244 15.25 12.80 14.02
C ARG A 244 15.55 14.14 14.64
N ASN A 245 16.22 15.00 13.90
CA ASN A 245 16.48 16.35 14.36
C ASN A 245 15.65 17.39 13.58
N ALA A 246 15.37 18.52 14.21
CA ALA A 246 14.85 19.71 13.56
C ALA A 246 15.91 20.36 12.67
N ALA A 247 15.52 21.41 11.92
CA ALA A 247 16.45 22.22 11.15
C ALA A 247 17.51 22.87 12.05
N SER A 248 17.09 23.27 13.26
CA SER A 248 17.91 23.89 14.31
C SER A 248 18.88 22.94 14.99
N GLY A 249 18.79 21.62 14.73
CA GLY A 249 19.59 20.59 15.38
C GLY A 249 18.95 20.00 16.64
N GLU A 250 17.87 20.57 17.14
CA GLU A 250 17.06 20.05 18.25
C GLU A 250 16.59 18.62 17.97
N MET A 251 16.64 17.74 18.97
CA MET A 251 16.14 16.38 18.85
C MET A 251 14.62 16.38 18.91
N LEU A 252 13.97 15.82 17.90
CA LEU A 252 12.51 15.71 17.85
C LEU A 252 12.04 14.29 18.18
N PHE A 253 12.82 13.30 17.78
CA PHE A 253 12.55 11.89 18.06
C PHE A 253 13.87 11.16 18.33
N SER A 254 13.80 10.18 19.22
CA SER A 254 14.85 9.20 19.44
C SER A 254 14.26 7.80 19.55
N GLY A 255 15.11 6.78 19.50
CA GLY A 255 14.62 5.42 19.49
C GLY A 255 15.71 4.37 19.38
N LEU A 256 15.32 3.14 19.65
CA LEU A 256 16.14 1.95 19.44
C LEU A 256 15.54 1.10 18.33
N CYS A 257 16.40 0.42 17.59
CA CYS A 257 16.04 -0.48 16.52
C CYS A 257 16.49 -1.91 16.83
N ASP A 258 15.75 -2.88 16.32
CA ASP A 258 16.11 -4.31 16.33
C ASP A 258 16.03 -4.84 14.89
N ARG A 259 16.83 -5.85 14.57
CA ARG A 259 16.74 -6.55 13.27
C ARG A 259 15.59 -7.55 13.25
N ARG A 260 15.03 -7.88 14.40
CA ARG A 260 13.90 -8.79 14.57
C ARG A 260 12.60 -7.99 14.56
N PRO A 261 11.55 -8.51 13.90
CA PRO A 261 10.24 -7.89 13.95
C PRO A 261 9.73 -7.84 15.40
N PRO A 262 8.99 -6.79 15.78
CA PRO A 262 8.36 -6.73 17.09
C PRO A 262 7.37 -7.90 17.26
N PRO A 263 7.14 -8.37 18.50
CA PRO A 263 6.12 -9.38 18.75
C PRO A 263 4.77 -8.89 18.24
N ARG A 264 4.07 -9.72 17.46
CA ARG A 264 2.72 -9.43 16.98
C ARG A 264 1.81 -9.25 18.19
N ARG A 265 1.26 -8.03 18.36
CA ARG A 265 0.23 -7.73 19.35
C ARG A 265 -1.14 -8.17 18.84
#